data_AF-A0A2V6MXQ7-F1
#
_entry.id   AF-A0A2V6MXQ7-F1
#
_cell.length_a   1.000
_cell.length_b   1.000
_cell.length_c   1.000
_cell.angle_alpha   90.00
_cell.angle_beta   90.00
_cell.angle_gamma   90.00
#
_symmetry.space_group_name_H-M   'P 1'
#
loop_
_entity.id
_entity.type
_entity.pdbx_description
1 polymer ?
#
loop_
_entity_poly.entity_id
_entity_poly.type
_entity_poly.pdbx_seq_one_letter_code
_entity_poly.pdbx_strand_id
1 'polypeptide(L)' 'SRVLQYFAITAAWAGEKELALQQLEAGLRAPFASEMLSYGALKLFPVWDPLRGDPRFEKIVQSLAPKL' A
#
# COMPACT_ATOMS: atom_id res chain seq x y z
N SER A 1 7.34 6.52 -6.19
CA SER A 1 7.93 7.63 -5.41
C SER A 1 8.14 7.16 -3.98
N ARG A 2 9.34 7.36 -3.40
CA ARG A 2 9.60 7.02 -1.99
C ARG A 2 8.78 7.89 -1.02
N VAL A 3 8.49 9.13 -1.38
CA VAL A 3 7.69 10.07 -0.56
C VAL A 3 6.27 9.53 -0.34
N LEU A 4 5.59 9.11 -1.42
CA LEU A 4 4.22 8.57 -1.34
C LEU A 4 4.17 7.27 -0.51
N GLN A 5 5.18 6.41 -0.67
CA GLN A 5 5.30 5.19 0.12
C GLN A 5 5.45 5.50 1.62
N TYR A 6 6.42 6.35 2.01
CA TYR A 6 6.62 6.66 3.43
C TYR A 6 5.42 7.38 4.01
N PHE A 7 4.75 8.24 3.25
CA PHE A 7 3.52 8.87 3.71
C PHE A 7 2.41 7.84 3.92
N ALA A 8 2.16 6.94 2.98
CA ALA A 8 1.17 5.87 3.15
C ALA A 8 1.43 5.02 4.41
N ILE A 9 2.69 4.65 4.66
CA ILE A 9 3.08 3.88 5.85
C ILE A 9 2.84 4.68 7.12
N THR A 10 3.32 5.93 7.20
CA THR A 10 3.16 6.77 8.39
C THR A 10 1.69 7.06 8.68
N ALA A 11 0.87 7.33 7.65
CA ALA A 11 -0.56 7.55 7.80
C ALA A 11 -1.27 6.28 8.32
N ALA A 12 -0.91 5.09 7.79
CA ALA A 12 -1.46 3.83 8.26
C ALA A 12 -1.16 3.60 9.74
N TRP A 13 0.07 3.91 10.18
CA TRP A 13 0.49 3.76 11.57
C TRP A 13 -0.16 4.77 12.51
N ALA A 14 -0.50 5.96 12.01
CA ALA A 14 -1.27 6.96 12.74
C ALA A 14 -2.77 6.63 12.85
N GLY A 15 -3.25 5.56 12.20
CA GLY A 15 -4.66 5.19 12.14
C GLY A 15 -5.47 5.92 11.04
N GLU A 16 -4.80 6.76 10.25
CA GLU A 16 -5.39 7.55 9.15
C GLU A 16 -5.56 6.69 7.88
N LYS A 17 -6.43 5.68 7.97
CA LYS A 17 -6.59 4.65 6.93
C LYS A 17 -6.98 5.19 5.56
N GLU A 18 -7.90 6.17 5.52
CA GLU A 18 -8.33 6.78 4.26
C GLU A 18 -7.15 7.46 3.54
N LEU A 19 -6.42 8.30 4.27
CA LEU A 19 -5.25 8.99 3.73
C LEU A 19 -4.17 8.00 3.29
N ALA A 20 -3.93 6.95 4.09
CA ALA A 20 -2.96 5.91 3.74
C ALA A 20 -3.30 5.24 2.41
N LEU A 21 -4.56 4.87 2.20
CA LEU A 21 -5.04 4.25 0.96
C LEU A 21 -4.92 5.19 -0.24
N GLN A 22 -5.26 6.47 -0.07
CA GLN A 22 -5.09 7.48 -1.13
C GLN A 22 -3.62 7.63 -1.56
N GLN A 23 -2.70 7.72 -0.59
CA GLN A 23 -1.27 7.80 -0.89
C GLN A 23 -0.73 6.52 -1.53
N LEU A 24 -1.24 5.36 -1.10
CA LEU A 24 -0.88 4.07 -1.66
C LEU A 24 -1.30 3.96 -3.14
N GLU A 25 -2.53 4.32 -3.48
CA GLU A 25 -2.99 4.36 -4.88
C GLU A 25 -2.21 5.36 -5.73
N ALA A 26 -1.94 6.55 -5.21
CA ALA A 26 -1.10 7.53 -5.89
C ALA A 26 0.32 6.98 -6.12
N GLY A 27 0.87 6.26 -5.14
CA GLY A 27 2.17 5.61 -5.21
C GLY A 27 2.24 4.53 -6.29
N LEU A 28 1.16 3.76 -6.45
CA LEU A 28 1.04 2.71 -7.48
C LEU A 28 0.91 3.27 -8.90
N ARG A 29 0.34 4.47 -9.07
CA ARG A 29 0.23 5.16 -10.36
C ARG A 29 1.51 5.92 -10.76
N ALA A 30 2.51 6.00 -9.89
CA ALA A 30 3.73 6.75 -10.15
C ALA A 30 4.65 6.03 -11.17
N PRO A 31 5.37 6.76 -12.06
CA PRO A 31 6.25 6.16 -13.07
C PRO A 31 7.35 5.25 -12.50
N PHE A 32 7.80 5.57 -11.28
CA PHE A 32 8.77 4.79 -10.52
C PHE A 32 8.14 4.42 -9.16
N ALA A 33 7.15 3.52 -9.19
CA ALA A 33 6.55 2.98 -7.98
C ALA A 33 7.63 2.34 -7.08
N SER A 34 7.45 2.41 -5.77
CA SER A 34 8.40 1.80 -4.84
C SER A 34 8.21 0.28 -4.83
N GLU A 35 9.30 -0.47 -4.69
CA GLU A 35 9.27 -1.93 -4.45
C GLU A 35 8.44 -2.29 -3.20
N MET A 36 8.35 -1.37 -2.24
CA MET A 36 7.52 -1.54 -1.03
C MET A 36 6.01 -1.45 -1.31
N LEU A 37 5.61 -1.10 -2.54
CA LEU A 37 4.22 -1.15 -3.03
C LEU A 37 3.97 -2.37 -3.95
N SER A 38 4.95 -3.28 -4.11
CA SER A 38 4.75 -4.53 -4.84
C SER A 38 3.76 -5.45 -4.13
N TYR A 39 3.18 -6.41 -4.86
CA TYR A 39 2.32 -7.45 -4.29
C TYR A 39 2.94 -8.13 -3.07
N GLY A 40 4.19 -8.60 -3.22
CA GLY A 40 4.91 -9.27 -2.14
C GLY A 40 5.12 -8.36 -0.94
N ALA A 41 5.48 -7.09 -1.18
CA ALA A 41 5.66 -6.12 -0.11
C ALA A 41 4.36 -5.87 0.67
N LEU A 42 3.27 -5.56 -0.04
CA LEU A 42 1.97 -5.29 0.59
C LEU A 42 1.42 -6.54 1.33
N LYS A 43 1.64 -7.74 0.77
CA LYS A 43 1.13 -8.98 1.36
C LYS A 43 1.91 -9.44 2.59
N LEU A 44 3.24 -9.21 2.63
CA LEU A 44 4.12 -9.86 3.61
C LEU A 44 4.75 -8.91 4.62
N PHE A 45 5.06 -7.66 4.26
CA PHE A 45 5.81 -6.78 5.17
C PHE A 45 4.92 -6.25 6.30
N PRO A 46 5.35 -6.35 7.58
CA PRO A 46 4.55 -5.93 8.73
C PRO A 46 4.19 -4.45 8.77
N VAL A 47 4.92 -3.60 8.03
CA VAL A 47 4.62 -2.16 7.96
C VAL A 47 3.21 -1.88 7.44
N TRP A 48 2.59 -2.84 6.74
CA TRP A 48 1.23 -2.75 6.22
C TRP A 48 0.17 -3.39 7.11
N ASP A 49 0.55 -4.00 8.25
CA ASP A 49 -0.38 -4.66 9.17
C ASP A 49 -1.55 -3.75 9.59
N PRO A 50 -1.38 -2.43 9.85
CA PRO A 50 -2.50 -1.55 10.21
C PRO A 50 -3.59 -1.39 9.15
N LEU A 51 -3.30 -1.70 7.88
CA LEU A 51 -4.28 -1.68 6.78
C LEU A 51 -4.89 -3.06 6.51
N ARG A 52 -4.31 -4.15 7.03
CA ARG A 52 -4.85 -5.50 6.80
C ARG A 52 -6.24 -5.64 7.41
N GLY A 53 -7.12 -6.32 6.67
CA GLY A 53 -8.53 -6.42 6.99
C GLY A 53 -9.39 -5.22 6.57
N ASP A 54 -8.81 -4.11 6.07
CA ASP A 54 -9.58 -3.11 5.32
C ASP A 54 -9.89 -3.67 3.92
N PRO A 55 -11.18 -3.81 3.52
CA PRO A 55 -11.53 -4.39 2.23
C PRO A 55 -10.91 -3.66 1.02
N ARG A 56 -10.63 -2.37 1.15
CA ARG A 56 -10.02 -1.57 0.08
C ARG A 56 -8.54 -1.90 -0.07
N PHE A 57 -7.82 -2.09 1.04
CA PHE A 57 -6.44 -2.55 1.02
C PHE A 57 -6.34 -3.95 0.40
N GLU A 58 -7.19 -4.89 0.85
CA GLU A 58 -7.17 -6.26 0.33
C GLU A 58 -7.46 -6.31 -1.18
N LYS A 59 -8.37 -5.46 -1.67
CA LYS A 59 -8.63 -5.33 -3.11
C LYS A 59 -7.40 -4.84 -3.89
N ILE A 60 -6.63 -3.91 -3.34
CA ILE A 60 -5.39 -3.44 -3.96
C ILE A 60 -4.34 -4.56 -3.96
N VAL A 61 -4.18 -5.29 -2.86
CA VAL A 61 -3.27 -6.44 -2.81
C VAL A 61 -3.67 -7.49 -3.83
N GLN A 62 -4.96 -7.79 -3.94
CA GLN A 62 -5.45 -8.78 -4.90
C GLN A 62 -5.27 -8.34 -6.37
N SER A 63 -5.42 -7.04 -6.68
CA SER A 63 -5.24 -6.55 -8.05
C SER A 63 -3.80 -6.63 -8.54
N LEU A 64 -2.83 -6.65 -7.62
CA LEU A 64 -1.40 -6.78 -7.89
C LEU A 64 -0.91 -8.24 -7.91
N ALA A 65 -1.76 -9.20 -7.54
CA ALA A 65 -1.37 -10.61 -7.51
C ALA A 65 -0.94 -11.08 -8.91
N PRO A 66 0.09 -11.96 -9.00
CA PRO A 66 0.47 -12.58 -10.26
C PRO A 66 -0.74 -13.25 -10.91
N LYS A 67 -0.92 -13.00 -12.21
CA LYS A 67 -1.90 -13.74 -13.01
C LYS A 67 -1.27 -15.08 -13.41
N LEU A 68 -2.02 -16.16 -13.21
CA LEU A 68 -1.68 -17.48 -13.75
C LEU A 68 -1.84 -17.49 -15.27
#